data_AF-A0A1I1D029-F1
#
_entry.id   AF-A0A1I1D029-F1
#
_cell.length_a   1.000
_cell.length_b   1.000
_cell.length_c   1.000
_cell.angle_alpha   90.00
_cell.angle_beta   90.00
_cell.angle_gamma   90.00
#
_symmetry.space_group_name_H-M   'P 1'
#
loop_
_entity.id
_entity.type
_entity.pdbx_description
1 polymer ?
#
loop_
_entity_poly.entity_id
_entity_poly.type
_entity_poly.pdbx_seq_one_letter_code
_entity_poly.pdbx_strand_id
1 'polypeptide(L)'
;MLLAACSPYTAPPEGLYAGVLKRGESVTEATPAGPFTALAIQYRQGGGYLTSTQIDSMRLLYRDKVLIRKAEGITRWDGIGQPVYFADVFEQSDKVLKLAYEHDGKAVVQRIAAADIAYRATVAFPHGFPLAPGLLYFPGQLQPGFLLQALPLRETVLPDPLVGNYSLHANTLAAISPDGMSFAMVDSDSAPSVVMVVDADGGRREAIGLPRTYLADLPDAQANPYVRVWDWARTTFAWHKNGAGKWEVRTAAAPGTPANAVEELFIDEQSGYRQCFAASNTACLRTWRAADAAQLRKTFGPDYAPPFAWVPQAATRAFGANVSLLLFSRLGFSGTGTGYSAYVDGGQEALAAQLSMRLQDRNIPFVRVDQCPPRLGHGGKCAAPLADKLGRAESNGRELEQLIHSMEDQPGALFILPSMAVMVRARQEGGSVIQTLMRADFSRKD
;
A
#
# COMPACT_ATOMS: atom_id res chain seq x y z
N MET A 1 -10.43 8.07 70.14
CA MET A 1 -11.63 8.13 69.27
C MET A 1 -11.86 9.61 68.98
N LEU A 2 -11.89 10.15 67.76
CA LEU A 2 -12.34 9.65 66.47
C LEU A 2 -11.35 10.03 65.35
N LEU A 3 -11.05 9.07 64.47
CA LEU A 3 -10.59 9.32 63.11
C LEU A 3 -11.25 8.24 62.25
N ALA A 4 -12.44 8.53 61.75
CA ALA A 4 -13.03 7.81 60.63
C ALA A 4 -13.12 8.82 59.49
N ALA A 5 -12.06 8.88 58.68
CA ALA A 5 -12.16 9.49 57.36
C ALA A 5 -13.18 8.65 56.58
N CYS A 6 -14.38 9.21 56.39
CA CYS A 6 -15.39 8.63 55.53
C CYS A 6 -14.77 8.41 54.15
N SER A 7 -14.72 7.14 53.73
CA SER A 7 -14.49 6.75 52.34
C SER A 7 -15.39 7.60 51.42
N PRO A 8 -14.92 8.09 50.26
CA PRO A 8 -15.69 9.02 49.44
C PRO A 8 -17.05 8.41 49.09
N TYR A 9 -18.12 9.10 49.49
CA TYR A 9 -19.51 8.69 49.25
C TYR A 9 -19.74 8.53 47.74
N THR A 10 -20.12 7.32 47.33
CA THR A 10 -20.57 7.03 45.96
C THR A 10 -22.06 6.79 45.99
N ALA A 11 -22.82 7.61 45.26
CA ALA A 11 -24.28 7.49 45.21
C ALA A 11 -24.69 6.10 44.68
N PRO A 12 -25.79 5.52 45.19
CA PRO A 12 -26.36 4.33 44.59
C PRO A 12 -26.79 4.63 43.14
N PRO A 13 -26.74 3.64 42.24
CA PRO A 13 -27.22 3.83 40.88
C PRO A 13 -28.75 3.95 40.86
N GLU A 14 -29.27 4.81 39.98
CA GLU A 14 -30.69 5.11 39.84
C GLU A 14 -31.14 4.98 38.37
N GLY A 15 -32.45 4.89 38.15
CA GLY A 15 -33.06 4.82 36.81
C GLY A 15 -33.23 3.41 36.24
N LEU A 16 -33.65 3.34 34.97
CA LEU A 16 -34.07 2.09 34.28
C LEU A 16 -32.99 1.01 34.27
N TYR A 17 -31.72 1.41 34.25
CA TYR A 17 -30.57 0.50 34.17
C TYR A 17 -29.85 0.28 35.52
N ALA A 18 -30.43 0.73 36.64
CA ALA A 18 -29.78 0.64 37.96
C ALA A 18 -29.30 -0.79 38.31
N GLY A 19 -30.05 -1.81 37.90
CA GLY A 19 -29.71 -3.23 38.15
C GLY A 19 -28.44 -3.72 37.44
N VAL A 20 -27.94 -2.99 36.45
CA VAL A 20 -26.70 -3.32 35.71
C VAL A 20 -25.57 -2.34 35.96
N LEU A 21 -25.74 -1.35 36.84
CA LEU A 21 -24.76 -0.32 37.18
C LEU A 21 -24.05 -0.61 38.52
N LYS A 22 -22.84 -0.08 38.69
CA LYS A 22 -22.15 -0.01 39.99
C LYS A 22 -22.49 1.29 40.71
N ARG A 23 -22.21 1.35 42.01
CA ARG A 23 -22.26 2.61 42.78
C ARG A 23 -21.32 3.65 42.15
N GLY A 24 -21.80 4.89 42.06
CA GLY A 24 -21.09 5.99 41.40
C GLY A 24 -21.14 5.96 39.87
N GLU A 25 -21.73 4.93 39.24
CA GLU A 25 -22.02 4.92 37.80
C GLU A 25 -23.43 5.49 37.55
N SER A 26 -23.55 6.33 36.53
CA SER A 26 -24.82 6.77 35.96
C SER A 26 -24.80 6.58 34.44
N VAL A 27 -25.96 6.33 33.85
CA VAL A 27 -26.12 6.31 32.39
C VAL A 27 -26.32 7.74 31.91
N THR A 28 -25.45 8.19 31.01
CA THR A 28 -25.58 9.49 30.33
C THR A 28 -26.34 9.36 29.02
N GLU A 29 -26.23 8.20 28.36
CA GLU A 29 -26.93 7.90 27.10
C GLU A 29 -27.22 6.40 26.99
N ALA A 30 -28.37 6.04 26.41
CA ALA A 30 -28.73 4.67 26.09
C ALA A 30 -29.25 4.57 24.65
N THR A 31 -28.61 3.72 23.85
CA THR A 31 -28.91 3.54 22.42
C THR A 31 -29.37 2.10 22.17
N PRO A 32 -30.69 1.83 22.16
CA PRO A 32 -31.22 0.50 21.88
C PRO A 32 -31.17 0.16 20.38
N ALA A 33 -30.87 -1.10 20.04
CA ALA A 33 -30.99 -1.64 18.69
C ALA A 33 -31.33 -3.14 18.74
N GLY A 34 -32.57 -3.49 18.43
CA GLY A 34 -33.06 -4.87 18.54
C GLY A 34 -32.87 -5.40 19.96
N PRO A 35 -32.21 -6.56 20.16
CA PRO A 35 -31.98 -7.12 21.48
C PRO A 35 -30.77 -6.50 22.19
N PHE A 36 -30.06 -5.53 21.59
CA PHE A 36 -28.90 -4.89 22.19
C PHE A 36 -29.22 -3.50 22.72
N THR A 37 -28.53 -3.09 23.77
CA THR A 37 -28.54 -1.69 24.26
C THR A 37 -27.12 -1.27 24.58
N ALA A 38 -26.59 -0.27 23.86
CA ALA A 38 -25.32 0.37 24.20
C ALA A 38 -25.58 1.49 25.21
N LEU A 39 -24.84 1.51 26.31
CA LEU A 39 -24.93 2.50 27.37
C LEU A 39 -23.63 3.31 27.43
N ALA A 40 -23.72 4.63 27.35
CA ALA A 40 -22.66 5.53 27.82
C ALA A 40 -22.80 5.69 29.33
N ILE A 41 -21.72 5.40 30.05
CA ILE A 41 -21.67 5.37 31.51
C ILE A 41 -20.62 6.35 31.98
N GLN A 42 -21.05 7.24 32.86
CA GLN A 42 -20.17 8.12 33.60
C GLN A 42 -19.99 7.56 35.01
N TYR A 43 -18.74 7.33 35.40
CA TYR A 43 -18.38 7.04 36.77
C TYR A 43 -17.87 8.31 37.46
N ARG A 44 -18.45 8.64 38.62
CA ARG A 44 -17.98 9.71 39.49
C ARG A 44 -17.69 9.17 40.89
N GLN A 45 -16.50 9.49 41.39
CA GLN A 45 -16.11 9.23 42.78
C GLN A 45 -15.53 10.50 43.39
N GLY A 46 -15.96 10.83 44.61
CA GLY A 46 -15.41 11.95 45.41
C GLY A 46 -16.45 12.99 45.81
N GLY A 47 -16.23 13.60 46.97
CA GLY A 47 -17.08 14.63 47.59
C GLY A 47 -16.29 15.89 47.97
N GLY A 48 -15.48 16.42 47.04
CA GLY A 48 -14.72 17.66 47.22
C GLY A 48 -13.91 18.05 45.98
N TYR A 49 -13.63 19.36 45.84
CA TYR A 49 -13.06 20.03 44.64
C TYR A 49 -11.68 19.52 44.16
N LEU A 50 -10.98 18.70 44.98
CA LEU A 50 -9.60 18.25 44.71
C LEU A 50 -9.44 16.73 44.47
N THR A 51 -10.51 15.92 44.57
CA THR A 51 -10.41 14.44 44.47
C THR A 51 -11.47 13.79 43.57
N SER A 52 -12.16 14.58 42.73
CA SER A 52 -13.17 14.02 41.83
C SER A 52 -12.51 13.29 40.66
N THR A 53 -12.71 11.98 40.60
CA THR A 53 -12.37 11.19 39.41
C THR A 53 -13.63 11.06 38.57
N GLN A 54 -13.59 11.54 37.33
CA GLN A 54 -14.61 11.29 36.31
C GLN A 54 -14.02 10.35 35.27
N ILE A 55 -14.70 9.22 35.02
CA ILE A 55 -14.31 8.26 33.99
C ILE A 55 -15.54 7.97 33.15
N ASP A 56 -15.46 8.26 31.86
CA ASP A 56 -16.49 7.90 30.91
C ASP A 56 -16.12 6.55 30.27
N SER A 57 -17.12 5.70 30.04
CA SER A 57 -16.95 4.38 29.45
C SER A 57 -18.25 3.90 28.81
N MET A 58 -18.18 2.82 28.04
CA MET A 58 -19.35 2.21 27.42
C MET A 58 -19.61 0.80 27.94
N ARG A 59 -20.87 0.39 27.96
CA ARG A 59 -21.35 -0.95 28.33
C ARG A 59 -22.34 -1.43 27.30
N LEU A 60 -22.23 -2.70 26.89
CA LEU A 60 -23.21 -3.32 25.98
C LEU A 60 -24.05 -4.32 26.74
N LEU A 61 -25.36 -4.20 26.58
CA LEU A 61 -26.34 -5.16 27.08
C LEU A 61 -26.87 -6.00 25.92
N TYR A 62 -27.25 -7.24 26.25
CA TYR A 62 -28.13 -8.06 25.45
C TYR A 62 -29.37 -8.38 26.27
N ARG A 63 -30.50 -7.81 25.85
CA ARG A 63 -31.77 -7.69 26.59
C ARG A 63 -31.52 -6.95 27.91
N ASP A 64 -31.41 -7.69 29.00
CA ASP A 64 -31.20 -7.22 30.37
C ASP A 64 -29.84 -7.67 30.95
N LYS A 65 -29.04 -8.41 30.17
CA LYS A 65 -27.76 -8.98 30.64
C LYS A 65 -26.59 -8.16 30.13
N VAL A 66 -25.63 -7.90 31.04
CA VAL A 66 -24.37 -7.24 30.68
C VAL A 66 -23.52 -8.18 29.82
N LEU A 67 -23.29 -7.78 28.57
CA LEU A 67 -22.49 -8.51 27.62
C LEU A 67 -21.04 -8.01 27.59
N ILE A 68 -20.86 -6.68 27.57
CA ILE A 68 -19.55 -6.03 27.67
C ILE A 68 -19.61 -5.06 28.83
N ARG A 69 -18.83 -5.30 29.89
CA ARG A 69 -18.92 -4.56 31.16
C ARG A 69 -18.36 -3.13 31.07
N LYS A 70 -17.25 -2.96 30.37
CA LYS A 70 -16.54 -1.70 30.22
C LYS A 70 -15.75 -1.73 28.91
N ALA A 71 -15.95 -0.74 28.08
CA ALA A 71 -15.21 -0.48 26.85
C ALA A 71 -14.89 1.03 26.78
N GLU A 72 -13.81 1.38 26.07
CA GLU A 72 -13.49 2.78 25.74
C GLU A 72 -14.47 3.33 24.70
N GLY A 73 -14.77 2.50 23.70
CA GLY A 73 -15.74 2.79 22.64
C GLY A 73 -16.56 1.56 22.29
N ILE A 74 -17.83 1.77 21.93
CA ILE A 74 -18.73 0.77 21.36
C ILE A 74 -19.42 1.40 20.17
N THR A 75 -19.16 0.85 18.99
CA THR A 75 -19.65 1.40 17.72
C THR A 75 -20.43 0.32 16.98
N ARG A 76 -21.64 0.66 16.55
CA ARG A 76 -22.44 -0.24 15.73
C ARG A 76 -21.84 -0.33 14.33
N TRP A 77 -21.71 -1.55 13.81
CA TRP A 77 -21.39 -1.76 12.41
C TRP A 77 -22.67 -1.63 11.59
N ASP A 78 -22.82 -0.47 10.95
CA ASP A 78 -23.97 -0.16 10.11
C ASP A 78 -23.98 -0.92 8.78
N GLY A 79 -25.17 -1.04 8.17
CA GLY A 79 -25.35 -1.69 6.87
C GLY A 79 -25.45 -3.23 6.93
N ILE A 80 -25.46 -3.80 8.13
CA ILE A 80 -25.74 -5.23 8.38
C ILE A 80 -27.21 -5.37 8.78
N GLY A 81 -27.90 -6.39 8.24
CA GLY A 81 -29.32 -6.64 8.50
C GLY A 81 -29.68 -6.94 9.97
N GLN A 82 -28.69 -7.09 10.85
CA GLN A 82 -28.87 -7.26 12.29
C GLN A 82 -27.79 -6.48 13.06
N PRO A 83 -28.03 -6.12 14.34
CA PRO A 83 -27.07 -5.39 15.14
C PRO A 83 -25.75 -6.17 15.34
N VAL A 84 -24.65 -5.53 14.98
CA VAL A 84 -23.28 -5.98 15.23
C VAL A 84 -22.53 -4.79 15.82
N TYR A 85 -21.75 -5.01 16.88
CA TYR A 85 -21.03 -3.95 17.59
C TYR A 85 -19.55 -4.25 17.68
N PHE A 86 -18.72 -3.29 17.28
CA PHE A 86 -17.32 -3.22 17.68
C PHE A 86 -17.24 -2.71 19.11
N ALA A 87 -16.31 -3.25 19.89
CA ALA A 87 -16.02 -2.79 21.23
C ALA A 87 -14.51 -2.80 21.50
N ASP A 88 -14.01 -1.63 21.89
CA ASP A 88 -12.63 -1.40 22.32
C ASP A 88 -12.50 -1.69 23.81
N VAL A 89 -11.98 -2.86 24.17
CA VAL A 89 -11.91 -3.33 25.56
C VAL A 89 -10.46 -3.37 26.03
N PHE A 90 -10.21 -2.97 27.28
CA PHE A 90 -8.90 -3.19 27.91
C PHE A 90 -8.88 -4.52 28.66
N GLU A 91 -7.98 -5.41 28.27
CA GLU A 91 -7.72 -6.69 28.92
C GLU A 91 -6.23 -6.78 29.30
N GLN A 92 -5.93 -6.99 30.59
CA GLN A 92 -4.55 -7.14 31.08
C GLN A 92 -3.59 -6.00 30.66
N SER A 93 -4.11 -4.79 30.52
CA SER A 93 -3.43 -3.56 30.04
C SER A 93 -3.34 -3.40 28.52
N ASP A 94 -3.75 -4.40 27.73
CA ASP A 94 -3.80 -4.32 26.28
C ASP A 94 -5.19 -3.91 25.78
N LYS A 95 -5.24 -3.05 24.77
CA LYS A 95 -6.48 -2.72 24.06
C LYS A 95 -6.76 -3.85 23.05
N VAL A 96 -7.89 -4.51 23.20
CA VAL A 96 -8.37 -5.58 22.31
C VAL A 96 -9.67 -5.18 21.64
N LEU A 97 -9.80 -5.51 20.36
CA LEU A 97 -11.01 -5.27 19.58
C LEU A 97 -11.92 -6.51 19.64
N LYS A 98 -13.17 -6.31 20.04
CA LYS A 98 -14.19 -7.37 20.09
C LYS A 98 -15.38 -7.04 19.21
N LEU A 99 -16.04 -8.08 18.74
CA LEU A 99 -17.34 -8.02 18.07
C LEU A 99 -18.40 -8.66 18.94
N ALA A 100 -19.53 -7.99 19.08
CA ALA A 100 -20.73 -8.52 19.71
C ALA A 100 -21.88 -8.56 18.70
N TYR A 101 -22.53 -9.72 18.57
CA TYR A 101 -23.64 -9.94 17.63
C TYR A 101 -24.56 -11.05 18.12
N GLU A 102 -25.73 -11.20 17.50
CA GLU A 102 -26.64 -12.31 17.78
C GLU A 102 -26.43 -13.46 16.77
N HIS A 103 -26.38 -14.69 17.27
CA HIS A 103 -26.41 -15.91 16.46
C HIS A 103 -27.37 -16.91 17.12
N ASP A 104 -28.34 -17.41 16.35
CA ASP A 104 -29.38 -18.34 16.81
C ASP A 104 -30.07 -17.90 18.12
N GLY A 105 -30.42 -16.61 18.22
CA GLY A 105 -31.12 -16.04 19.37
C GLY A 105 -30.25 -15.89 20.64
N LYS A 106 -28.93 -16.01 20.52
CA LYS A 106 -27.96 -15.85 21.62
C LYS A 106 -26.93 -14.78 21.27
N ALA A 107 -26.54 -13.99 22.26
CA ALA A 107 -25.41 -13.09 22.11
C ALA A 107 -24.09 -13.87 22.03
N VAL A 108 -23.27 -13.48 21.05
CA VAL A 108 -21.89 -13.93 20.88
C VAL A 108 -20.98 -12.72 21.06
N VAL A 109 -19.89 -12.89 21.80
CA VAL A 109 -18.78 -11.94 21.87
C VAL A 109 -17.53 -12.64 21.42
N GLN A 110 -16.90 -12.13 20.37
CA GLN A 110 -15.72 -12.71 19.76
C GLN A 110 -14.60 -11.67 19.72
N ARG A 111 -13.39 -12.05 20.11
CA ARG A 111 -12.19 -11.24 19.88
C ARG A 111 -11.79 -11.35 18.41
N ILE A 112 -11.43 -10.24 17.80
CA ILE A 112 -10.84 -10.23 16.45
C ILE A 112 -9.35 -10.52 16.62
N ALA A 113 -8.93 -11.77 16.42
CA ALA A 113 -7.55 -12.17 16.66
C ALA A 113 -6.59 -11.44 15.69
N ALA A 114 -7.02 -11.21 14.45
CA ALA A 114 -6.26 -10.45 13.48
C ALA A 114 -6.08 -8.97 13.87
N ALA A 115 -6.91 -8.41 14.76
CA ALA A 115 -6.76 -7.03 15.22
C ALA A 115 -5.65 -6.84 16.25
N ASP A 116 -5.10 -7.93 16.81
CA ASP A 116 -3.85 -7.88 17.58
C ASP A 116 -2.66 -7.43 16.70
N ILE A 117 -2.83 -7.54 15.37
CA ILE A 117 -1.93 -6.99 14.37
C ILE A 117 -2.21 -5.49 14.28
N ALA A 118 -1.20 -4.66 14.56
CA ALA A 118 -1.32 -3.21 14.43
C ALA A 118 -1.81 -2.82 13.02
N TYR A 119 -3.01 -2.25 12.95
CA TYR A 119 -3.66 -1.81 11.71
C TYR A 119 -3.73 -0.28 11.62
N ARG A 120 -3.82 0.27 10.41
CA ARG A 120 -4.04 1.70 10.20
C ARG A 120 -5.54 1.99 10.33
N ALA A 121 -5.85 3.08 11.02
CA ALA A 121 -7.20 3.56 11.21
C ALA A 121 -7.21 5.09 11.13
N THR A 122 -8.38 5.68 10.89
CA THR A 122 -8.59 7.13 11.00
C THR A 122 -9.66 7.40 12.07
N VAL A 123 -9.85 8.68 12.41
CA VAL A 123 -10.92 9.09 13.32
C VAL A 123 -12.31 8.69 12.78
N ALA A 124 -12.55 8.83 11.47
CA ALA A 124 -13.78 8.39 10.81
C ALA A 124 -13.93 6.86 10.75
N PHE A 125 -12.82 6.13 10.60
CA PHE A 125 -12.81 4.68 10.41
C PHE A 125 -11.94 3.99 11.45
N PRO A 126 -12.34 3.99 12.74
CA PRO A 126 -11.56 3.38 13.83
C PRO A 126 -11.54 1.85 13.77
N HIS A 127 -12.51 1.24 13.09
CA HIS A 127 -12.71 -0.22 13.02
C HIS A 127 -12.63 -0.73 11.58
N GLY A 128 -11.68 -0.22 10.80
CA GLY A 128 -11.45 -0.63 9.42
C GLY A 128 -12.29 0.15 8.40
N PHE A 129 -11.91 0.00 7.13
CA PHE A 129 -12.43 0.77 6.01
C PHE A 129 -13.48 -0.03 5.25
N PRO A 130 -14.71 0.49 5.06
CA PRO A 130 -15.75 -0.21 4.32
C PRO A 130 -15.34 -0.47 2.87
N LEU A 131 -15.23 -1.73 2.49
CA LEU A 131 -14.88 -2.16 1.12
C LEU A 131 -16.12 -2.52 0.30
N ALA A 132 -17.06 -3.23 0.93
CA ALA A 132 -18.36 -3.56 0.39
C ALA A 132 -19.37 -3.72 1.55
N PRO A 133 -20.69 -3.80 1.30
CA PRO A 133 -21.66 -4.08 2.35
C PRO A 133 -21.27 -5.32 3.17
N GLY A 134 -21.11 -5.17 4.49
CA GLY A 134 -20.70 -6.26 5.38
C GLY A 134 -19.24 -6.72 5.22
N LEU A 135 -18.37 -5.95 4.55
CA LEU A 135 -16.95 -6.29 4.40
C LEU A 135 -16.08 -5.07 4.71
N LEU A 136 -15.23 -5.20 5.73
CA LEU A 136 -14.24 -4.18 6.11
C LEU A 136 -12.83 -4.64 5.76
N TYR A 137 -12.02 -3.68 5.33
CA TYR A 137 -10.59 -3.83 5.13
C TYR A 137 -9.82 -3.15 6.27
N PHE A 138 -8.94 -3.91 6.91
CA PHE A 138 -8.02 -3.46 7.96
C PHE A 138 -6.61 -3.45 7.37
N PRO A 139 -6.13 -2.32 6.81
CA PRO A 139 -4.78 -2.19 6.29
C PRO A 139 -3.76 -2.37 7.42
N GLY A 140 -2.73 -3.17 7.19
CA GLY A 140 -1.66 -3.36 8.16
C GLY A 140 -0.72 -2.15 8.24
N GLN A 141 -0.04 -1.98 9.39
CA GLN A 141 1.01 -0.97 9.55
C GLN A 141 2.39 -1.48 9.14
N LEU A 142 2.85 -2.53 9.83
CA LEU A 142 4.17 -3.19 9.66
C LEU A 142 4.03 -4.68 9.30
N GLN A 143 2.80 -5.18 9.26
CA GLN A 143 2.41 -6.56 9.01
C GLN A 143 1.29 -6.59 7.96
N PRO A 144 0.89 -7.76 7.45
CA PRO A 144 -0.20 -7.83 6.49
C PRO A 144 -1.51 -7.34 7.10
N GLY A 145 -2.34 -6.69 6.28
CA GLY A 145 -3.70 -6.33 6.67
C GLY A 145 -4.62 -7.56 6.75
N PHE A 146 -5.89 -7.33 7.05
CA PHE A 146 -6.90 -8.39 7.02
C PHE A 146 -8.25 -7.87 6.53
N LEU A 147 -9.11 -8.80 6.15
CA LEU A 147 -10.50 -8.56 5.82
C LEU A 147 -11.38 -9.12 6.93
N LEU A 148 -12.45 -8.39 7.23
CA LEU A 148 -13.48 -8.82 8.17
C LEU A 148 -14.83 -8.84 7.43
N GLN A 149 -15.37 -10.04 7.24
CA GLN A 149 -16.71 -10.23 6.69
C GLN A 149 -17.71 -10.39 7.82
N ALA A 150 -18.85 -9.70 7.70
CA ALA A 150 -19.99 -9.83 8.56
C ALA A 150 -20.80 -11.08 8.21
N LEU A 151 -21.13 -11.87 9.24
CA LEU A 151 -22.18 -12.90 9.30
C LEU A 151 -22.31 -13.83 8.07
N PRO A 152 -21.80 -15.07 8.12
CA PRO A 152 -21.00 -15.61 9.22
C PRO A 152 -19.71 -14.79 9.36
N LEU A 153 -19.35 -14.50 10.62
CA LEU A 153 -18.15 -13.72 10.87
C LEU A 153 -16.94 -14.48 10.34
N ARG A 154 -16.16 -13.84 9.47
CA ARG A 154 -14.94 -14.42 8.92
C ARG A 154 -13.83 -13.40 8.89
N GLU A 155 -12.72 -13.76 9.54
CA GLU A 155 -11.45 -13.06 9.44
C GLU A 155 -10.63 -13.70 8.33
N THR A 156 -10.08 -12.89 7.43
CA THR A 156 -9.14 -13.34 6.38
C THR A 156 -7.90 -12.47 6.44
N VAL A 157 -6.83 -12.99 7.05
CA VAL A 157 -5.53 -12.33 7.05
C VAL A 157 -5.00 -12.32 5.63
N LEU A 158 -4.63 -11.14 5.13
CA LEU A 158 -4.04 -11.01 3.80
C LEU A 158 -2.63 -11.60 3.85
N PRO A 159 -2.21 -12.29 2.78
CA PRO A 159 -0.86 -12.85 2.72
C PRO A 159 0.19 -11.74 2.73
N ASP A 160 1.33 -11.99 3.39
CA ASP A 160 2.40 -11.01 3.48
C ASP A 160 3.14 -10.84 2.14
N PRO A 161 3.08 -9.65 1.51
CA PRO A 161 3.89 -9.37 0.34
C PRO A 161 5.35 -9.07 0.69
N LEU A 162 5.68 -8.78 1.97
CA LEU A 162 6.94 -8.19 2.44
C LEU A 162 8.06 -9.19 2.75
N VAL A 163 7.85 -10.51 2.64
CA VAL A 163 8.90 -11.47 3.01
C VAL A 163 10.09 -11.42 2.03
N GLY A 164 11.16 -10.72 2.42
CA GLY A 164 12.50 -10.70 1.81
C GLY A 164 13.02 -9.29 1.44
N ASN A 165 14.35 -9.15 1.25
CA ASN A 165 15.04 -7.93 0.78
C ASN A 165 14.60 -7.44 -0.63
N TYR A 166 13.60 -8.08 -1.22
CA TYR A 166 13.22 -7.98 -2.63
C TYR A 166 11.71 -7.79 -2.82
N SER A 167 11.02 -7.32 -1.77
CA SER A 167 9.60 -7.02 -1.86
C SER A 167 9.36 -5.77 -2.72
N LEU A 168 8.35 -5.83 -3.59
CA LEU A 168 7.86 -4.65 -4.32
C LEU A 168 7.04 -3.70 -3.43
N HIS A 169 6.91 -4.02 -2.13
CA HIS A 169 6.04 -3.34 -1.17
C HIS A 169 4.58 -3.22 -1.62
N ALA A 170 4.10 -4.15 -2.44
CA ALA A 170 2.72 -4.24 -2.85
C ALA A 170 1.83 -4.70 -1.67
N ASN A 171 1.50 -3.79 -0.76
CA ASN A 171 0.83 -4.05 0.52
C ASN A 171 -0.56 -3.42 0.65
N THR A 172 -1.00 -2.67 -0.36
CA THR A 172 -2.33 -2.06 -0.38
C THR A 172 -3.28 -2.93 -1.18
N LEU A 173 -4.38 -3.36 -0.57
CA LEU A 173 -5.41 -4.14 -1.26
C LEU A 173 -6.14 -3.28 -2.30
N ALA A 174 -6.00 -3.66 -3.57
CA ALA A 174 -6.64 -2.99 -4.70
C ALA A 174 -7.90 -3.73 -5.19
N ALA A 175 -7.90 -5.06 -5.18
CA ALA A 175 -9.09 -5.85 -5.51
C ALA A 175 -9.03 -7.26 -4.93
N ILE A 176 -10.19 -7.92 -4.87
CA ILE A 176 -10.35 -9.33 -4.47
C ILE A 176 -10.89 -10.10 -5.67
N SER A 177 -10.42 -11.33 -5.88
CA SER A 177 -10.93 -12.22 -6.93
C SER A 177 -12.42 -12.54 -6.73
N PRO A 178 -13.16 -12.90 -7.78
CA PRO A 178 -14.60 -13.19 -7.67
C PRO A 178 -14.98 -14.29 -6.66
N ASP A 179 -14.08 -15.24 -6.37
CA ASP A 179 -14.29 -16.30 -5.38
C ASP A 179 -13.69 -16.00 -4.00
N GLY A 180 -13.07 -14.83 -3.81
CA GLY A 180 -12.48 -14.42 -2.54
C GLY A 180 -11.16 -15.11 -2.17
N MET A 181 -10.54 -15.84 -3.10
CA MET A 181 -9.35 -16.67 -2.81
C MET A 181 -8.02 -16.04 -3.24
N SER A 182 -8.04 -14.94 -3.99
CA SER A 182 -6.85 -14.21 -4.43
C SER A 182 -7.04 -12.71 -4.28
N PHE A 183 -5.94 -12.00 -4.04
CA PHE A 183 -5.89 -10.59 -3.70
C PHE A 183 -4.93 -9.87 -4.62
N ALA A 184 -5.40 -8.83 -5.30
CA ALA A 184 -4.57 -7.93 -6.08
C ALA A 184 -4.05 -6.82 -5.16
N MET A 185 -2.74 -6.76 -5.00
CA MET A 185 -2.04 -5.84 -4.10
C MET A 185 -1.22 -4.84 -4.91
N VAL A 186 -1.18 -3.59 -4.46
CA VAL A 186 -0.41 -2.48 -5.09
C VAL A 186 0.52 -1.82 -4.09
N ASP A 187 1.53 -1.13 -4.60
CA ASP A 187 2.63 -0.51 -3.84
C ASP A 187 2.28 0.84 -3.20
N SER A 188 1.19 1.47 -3.62
CA SER A 188 0.79 2.78 -3.10
C SER A 188 -0.72 2.98 -3.17
N ASP A 189 -1.27 3.61 -2.14
CA ASP A 189 -2.67 4.03 -2.05
C ASP A 189 -2.94 5.41 -2.67
N SER A 190 -1.90 6.08 -3.19
CA SER A 190 -1.97 7.42 -3.79
C SER A 190 -1.39 7.47 -5.19
N ALA A 191 -0.41 6.62 -5.50
CA ALA A 191 0.24 6.56 -6.80
C ALA A 191 0.66 5.12 -7.17
N PRO A 192 -0.29 4.19 -7.35
CA PRO A 192 0.01 2.80 -7.69
C PRO A 192 0.85 2.69 -8.98
N SER A 193 1.84 1.81 -8.96
CA SER A 193 2.82 1.62 -10.03
C SER A 193 3.12 0.15 -10.34
N VAL A 194 2.56 -0.77 -9.56
CA VAL A 194 2.62 -2.23 -9.76
C VAL A 194 1.32 -2.85 -9.25
N VAL A 195 0.95 -3.99 -9.84
CA VAL A 195 0.01 -4.94 -9.22
C VAL A 195 0.65 -6.31 -9.08
N MET A 196 0.45 -6.94 -7.92
CA MET A 196 0.85 -8.30 -7.61
C MET A 196 -0.36 -9.08 -7.12
N VAL A 197 -0.62 -10.25 -7.69
CA VAL A 197 -1.69 -11.14 -7.22
C VAL A 197 -1.12 -12.16 -6.26
N VAL A 198 -1.76 -12.29 -5.09
CA VAL A 198 -1.40 -13.26 -4.06
C VAL A 198 -2.62 -14.06 -3.64
N ASP A 199 -2.48 -15.37 -3.57
CA ASP A 199 -3.50 -16.30 -3.13
C ASP A 199 -3.59 -16.32 -1.59
N ALA A 200 -4.74 -16.75 -1.07
CA ALA A 200 -4.97 -16.89 0.37
C ALA A 200 -4.00 -17.88 1.06
N ASP A 201 -3.43 -18.82 0.32
CA ASP A 201 -2.39 -19.76 0.80
C ASP A 201 -0.96 -19.16 0.76
N GLY A 202 -0.82 -17.91 0.33
CA GLY A 202 0.45 -17.22 0.16
C GLY A 202 1.09 -17.40 -1.21
N GLY A 203 0.49 -18.18 -2.11
CA GLY A 203 0.96 -18.36 -3.48
C GLY A 203 0.97 -17.04 -4.27
N ARG A 204 2.12 -16.66 -4.84
CA ARG A 204 2.26 -15.39 -5.58
C ARG A 204 2.18 -15.62 -7.08
N ARG A 205 1.66 -14.62 -7.81
CA ARG A 205 1.82 -14.49 -9.26
C ARG A 205 2.95 -13.53 -9.57
N GLU A 206 3.40 -13.58 -10.81
CA GLU A 206 4.31 -12.58 -11.36
C GLU A 206 3.72 -11.18 -11.22
N ALA A 207 4.54 -10.23 -10.79
CA ALA A 207 4.14 -8.85 -10.67
C ALA A 207 4.06 -8.19 -12.04
N ILE A 208 3.08 -7.30 -12.21
CA ILE A 208 2.88 -6.54 -13.43
C ILE A 208 3.18 -5.08 -13.12
N GLY A 209 4.23 -4.54 -13.76
CA GLY A 209 4.46 -3.10 -13.76
C GLY A 209 3.27 -2.39 -14.41
N LEU A 210 2.95 -1.20 -13.90
CA LEU A 210 1.87 -0.34 -14.40
C LEU A 210 2.40 1.07 -14.53
N PRO A 211 1.97 1.91 -15.49
CA PRO A 211 2.27 3.33 -15.46
C PRO A 211 1.86 3.95 -14.12
N ARG A 212 2.69 4.85 -13.57
CA ARG A 212 2.42 5.45 -12.27
C ARG A 212 1.21 6.34 -12.43
N THR A 213 0.15 6.00 -11.72
CA THR A 213 -1.12 6.70 -11.82
C THR A 213 -1.36 7.47 -10.54
N TYR A 214 -1.23 8.79 -10.57
CA TYR A 214 -1.58 9.63 -9.43
C TYR A 214 -3.08 9.67 -9.24
N LEU A 215 -3.55 9.12 -8.13
CA LEU A 215 -4.98 9.12 -7.79
C LEU A 215 -5.39 10.51 -7.30
N ALA A 216 -6.67 10.82 -7.43
CA ALA A 216 -7.21 12.08 -6.95
C ALA A 216 -6.96 12.26 -5.43
N ASP A 217 -6.75 13.51 -5.03
CA ASP A 217 -6.66 13.88 -3.62
C ASP A 217 -7.97 13.55 -2.90
N LEU A 218 -7.85 13.31 -1.59
CA LEU A 218 -9.03 13.04 -0.78
C LEU A 218 -9.87 14.32 -0.66
N PRO A 219 -11.20 14.23 -0.82
CA PRO A 219 -12.07 15.40 -0.76
C PRO A 219 -12.06 16.06 0.64
N ASP A 220 -11.86 15.27 1.70
CA ASP A 220 -11.63 15.73 3.06
C ASP A 220 -10.94 14.64 3.91
N ALA A 221 -10.60 14.98 5.16
CA ALA A 221 -9.89 14.09 6.09
C ALA A 221 -10.73 12.93 6.66
N GLN A 222 -12.06 12.93 6.46
CA GLN A 222 -12.97 11.87 6.90
C GLN A 222 -13.33 10.90 5.77
N ALA A 223 -12.91 11.16 4.53
CA ALA A 223 -13.12 10.27 3.40
C ALA A 223 -12.33 8.96 3.55
N ASN A 224 -12.90 7.84 3.06
CA ASN A 224 -12.20 6.56 3.04
C ASN A 224 -11.05 6.62 2.00
N PRO A 225 -9.78 6.55 2.42
CA PRO A 225 -8.64 6.76 1.54
C PRO A 225 -8.44 5.65 0.49
N TYR A 226 -9.06 4.49 0.68
CA TYR A 226 -8.88 3.33 -0.21
C TYR A 226 -9.91 3.26 -1.34
N VAL A 227 -10.99 4.04 -1.28
CA VAL A 227 -12.04 4.04 -2.33
C VAL A 227 -11.43 4.37 -3.70
N ARG A 228 -10.57 5.39 -3.76
CA ARG A 228 -9.87 5.77 -5.00
C ARG A 228 -9.00 4.67 -5.58
N VAL A 229 -8.39 3.82 -4.74
CA VAL A 229 -7.58 2.68 -5.18
C VAL A 229 -8.48 1.62 -5.77
N TRP A 230 -9.62 1.33 -5.14
CA TRP A 230 -10.58 0.33 -5.64
C TRP A 230 -11.28 0.79 -6.92
N ASP A 231 -11.60 2.08 -7.04
CA ASP A 231 -12.14 2.68 -8.27
C ASP A 231 -11.14 2.60 -9.42
N TRP A 232 -9.90 3.00 -9.17
CA TRP A 232 -8.82 2.87 -10.14
C TRP A 232 -8.58 1.41 -10.55
N ALA A 233 -8.57 0.49 -9.59
CA ALA A 233 -8.38 -0.94 -9.83
C ALA A 233 -9.44 -1.51 -10.77
N ARG A 234 -10.72 -1.18 -10.52
CA ARG A 234 -11.86 -1.61 -11.34
C ARG A 234 -11.78 -1.19 -12.81
N THR A 235 -11.09 -0.10 -13.10
CA THR A 235 -10.94 0.43 -14.46
C THR A 235 -9.61 0.05 -15.10
N THR A 236 -8.59 -0.28 -14.29
CA THR A 236 -7.23 -0.55 -14.76
C THR A 236 -7.02 -2.00 -15.13
N PHE A 237 -7.65 -2.94 -14.40
CA PHE A 237 -7.44 -4.36 -14.62
C PHE A 237 -8.70 -5.19 -14.44
N ALA A 238 -8.68 -6.38 -15.04
CA ALA A 238 -9.76 -7.37 -14.97
C ALA A 238 -9.21 -8.70 -14.47
N TRP A 239 -9.98 -9.39 -13.63
CA TRP A 239 -9.68 -10.73 -13.17
C TRP A 239 -9.89 -11.77 -14.28
N HIS A 240 -8.96 -12.71 -14.40
CA HIS A 240 -9.07 -13.87 -15.29
C HIS A 240 -8.51 -15.12 -14.63
N LYS A 241 -9.00 -16.28 -15.06
CA LYS A 241 -8.34 -17.55 -14.76
C LYS A 241 -7.28 -17.86 -15.82
N ASN A 242 -6.09 -18.23 -15.38
CA ASN A 242 -5.02 -18.66 -16.26
C ASN A 242 -5.23 -20.12 -16.73
N GLY A 243 -4.30 -20.63 -17.55
CA GLY A 243 -4.38 -22.01 -18.06
C GLY A 243 -4.32 -23.11 -16.98
N ALA A 244 -3.87 -22.77 -15.76
CA ALA A 244 -3.87 -23.64 -14.60
C ALA A 244 -5.11 -23.46 -13.69
N GLY A 245 -6.11 -22.68 -14.13
CA GLY A 245 -7.34 -22.41 -13.37
C GLY A 245 -7.17 -21.43 -12.20
N LYS A 246 -5.99 -20.81 -12.07
CA LYS A 246 -5.64 -19.87 -11.00
C LYS A 246 -6.00 -18.44 -11.38
N TRP A 247 -6.45 -17.63 -10.43
CA TRP A 247 -6.73 -16.22 -10.67
C TRP A 247 -5.45 -15.42 -10.89
N GLU A 248 -5.55 -14.48 -11.83
CA GLU A 248 -4.58 -13.47 -12.20
C GLU A 248 -5.35 -12.21 -12.63
N VAL A 249 -4.62 -11.10 -12.82
CA VAL A 249 -5.18 -9.87 -13.39
C VAL A 249 -4.55 -9.60 -14.76
N ARG A 250 -5.35 -9.04 -15.68
CA ARG A 250 -4.87 -8.42 -16.92
C ARG A 250 -5.06 -6.92 -16.82
N THR A 251 -4.04 -6.19 -17.19
CA THR A 251 -4.13 -4.76 -17.41
C THR A 251 -4.82 -4.50 -18.75
N ALA A 252 -5.38 -3.30 -18.91
CA ALA A 252 -5.75 -2.83 -20.24
C ALA A 252 -4.51 -2.93 -21.16
N ALA A 253 -4.65 -3.65 -22.27
CA ALA A 253 -3.57 -3.82 -23.24
C ALA A 253 -3.10 -2.45 -23.76
N ALA A 254 -1.78 -2.29 -23.93
CA ALA A 254 -1.25 -1.10 -24.58
C ALA A 254 -1.81 -0.96 -26.00
N PRO A 255 -2.07 0.28 -26.50
CA PRO A 255 -2.38 0.49 -27.91
C PRO A 255 -1.16 0.13 -28.76
N GLY A 256 -1.20 -1.05 -29.38
CA GLY A 256 -0.11 -1.57 -30.22
C GLY A 256 1.03 -2.23 -29.43
N THR A 257 1.72 -3.18 -30.09
CA THR A 257 2.95 -3.77 -29.56
C THR A 257 4.13 -2.88 -29.96
N PRO A 258 4.90 -2.31 -29.02
CA PRO A 258 6.05 -1.50 -29.38
C PRO A 258 7.09 -2.35 -30.10
N ALA A 259 7.80 -1.75 -31.05
CA ALA A 259 8.86 -2.43 -31.79
C ALA A 259 9.95 -2.98 -30.85
N ASN A 260 10.19 -2.29 -29.73
CA ASN A 260 11.10 -2.73 -28.68
C ASN A 260 10.57 -2.42 -27.28
N ALA A 261 9.88 -3.39 -26.67
CA ALA A 261 9.26 -3.22 -25.37
C ALA A 261 10.25 -2.85 -24.26
N VAL A 262 11.51 -3.30 -24.31
CA VAL A 262 12.50 -2.97 -23.28
C VAL A 262 12.94 -1.51 -23.40
N GLU A 263 13.15 -1.01 -24.61
CA GLU A 263 13.49 0.41 -24.81
C GLU A 263 12.37 1.31 -24.31
N GLU A 264 11.09 0.96 -24.56
CA GLU A 264 9.96 1.75 -24.08
C GLU A 264 9.95 1.94 -22.56
N LEU A 265 10.39 0.95 -21.77
CA LEU A 265 10.45 1.06 -20.30
C LEU A 265 11.27 2.25 -19.81
N PHE A 266 12.21 2.71 -20.63
CA PHE A 266 13.16 3.76 -20.29
C PHE A 266 12.96 5.05 -21.10
N ILE A 267 12.09 5.02 -22.11
CA ILE A 267 11.80 6.15 -23.00
C ILE A 267 10.43 6.75 -22.70
N ASP A 268 9.43 5.90 -22.45
CA ASP A 268 8.06 6.31 -22.16
C ASP A 268 7.46 5.39 -21.10
N GLU A 269 7.23 5.93 -19.90
CA GLU A 269 6.61 5.19 -18.82
C GLU A 269 5.20 4.70 -19.18
N GLN A 270 4.42 5.51 -19.90
CA GLN A 270 3.03 5.21 -20.23
C GLN A 270 2.91 4.02 -21.18
N SER A 271 3.77 3.96 -22.20
CA SER A 271 3.78 2.84 -23.15
C SER A 271 4.57 1.64 -22.62
N GLY A 272 5.73 1.89 -22.02
CA GLY A 272 6.64 0.86 -21.53
C GLY A 272 6.03 0.04 -20.40
N TYR A 273 5.55 0.69 -19.33
CA TYR A 273 5.03 -0.03 -18.16
C TYR A 273 3.63 -0.63 -18.38
N ARG A 274 3.01 -0.46 -19.55
CA ARG A 274 1.85 -1.28 -19.94
C ARG A 274 2.26 -2.64 -20.49
N GLN A 275 3.54 -2.82 -20.83
CA GLN A 275 4.11 -4.11 -21.19
C GLN A 275 4.51 -4.87 -19.93
N CYS A 276 4.22 -6.17 -19.91
CA CYS A 276 4.65 -7.07 -18.85
C CYS A 276 5.45 -8.24 -19.41
N PHE A 277 6.31 -8.83 -18.58
CA PHE A 277 7.39 -9.74 -19.01
C PHE A 277 7.28 -11.16 -18.43
N ALA A 278 6.08 -11.57 -18.03
CA ALA A 278 5.84 -12.86 -17.38
C ALA A 278 5.38 -13.96 -18.37
N ALA A 279 6.16 -15.03 -18.53
CA ALA A 279 5.78 -16.16 -19.38
C ALA A 279 4.46 -16.85 -18.96
N SER A 280 4.16 -16.85 -17.66
CA SER A 280 2.97 -17.51 -17.11
C SER A 280 1.67 -16.73 -17.36
N ASN A 281 1.77 -15.41 -17.58
CA ASN A 281 0.59 -14.58 -17.83
C ASN A 281 0.45 -14.37 -19.35
N THR A 282 -0.64 -14.88 -19.91
CA THR A 282 -0.90 -14.81 -21.36
C THR A 282 -1.06 -13.39 -21.89
N ALA A 283 -1.28 -12.40 -21.02
CA ALA A 283 -1.34 -10.99 -21.38
C ALA A 283 0.06 -10.35 -21.53
N CYS A 284 1.12 -11.03 -21.07
CA CYS A 284 2.49 -10.55 -21.14
C CYS A 284 3.22 -11.00 -22.40
N LEU A 285 4.37 -10.38 -22.65
CA LEU A 285 5.23 -10.68 -23.78
C LEU A 285 5.79 -12.10 -23.66
N ARG A 286 5.35 -12.99 -24.56
CA ARG A 286 5.68 -14.42 -24.55
C ARG A 286 7.16 -14.73 -24.83
N THR A 287 7.90 -13.78 -25.39
CA THR A 287 9.33 -13.94 -25.74
C THR A 287 10.26 -13.79 -24.54
N TRP A 288 9.72 -13.67 -23.33
CA TRP A 288 10.45 -13.54 -22.07
C TRP A 288 10.13 -14.71 -21.15
N ARG A 289 11.10 -15.09 -20.32
CA ARG A 289 10.94 -16.12 -19.29
C ARG A 289 11.58 -15.67 -17.99
N ALA A 290 11.14 -16.24 -16.87
CA ALA A 290 11.84 -16.06 -15.60
C ALA A 290 13.32 -16.47 -15.73
N ALA A 291 14.19 -15.67 -15.11
CA ALA A 291 15.61 -15.96 -15.01
C ALA A 291 15.83 -17.18 -14.10
N ASP A 292 16.71 -18.09 -14.50
CA ASP A 292 17.08 -19.23 -13.66
C ASP A 292 18.14 -18.84 -12.61
N ALA A 293 18.35 -19.71 -11.62
CA ALA A 293 19.28 -19.43 -10.53
C ALA A 293 20.72 -19.19 -11.01
N ALA A 294 21.18 -19.83 -12.09
CA ALA A 294 22.53 -19.63 -12.61
C ALA A 294 22.67 -18.24 -13.25
N GLN A 295 21.66 -17.79 -13.99
CA GLN A 295 21.59 -16.45 -14.57
C GLN A 295 21.56 -15.38 -13.49
N LEU A 296 20.75 -15.57 -12.44
CA LEU A 296 20.69 -14.63 -11.31
C LEU A 296 22.04 -14.53 -10.58
N ARG A 297 22.67 -15.67 -10.27
CA ARG A 297 23.97 -15.69 -9.59
C ARG A 297 25.07 -15.03 -10.39
N LYS A 298 25.03 -15.14 -11.73
CA LYS A 298 25.99 -14.46 -12.59
C LYS A 298 25.89 -12.94 -12.47
N THR A 299 24.70 -12.39 -12.23
CA THR A 299 24.45 -10.94 -12.22
C THR A 299 24.53 -10.32 -10.84
N PHE A 300 24.16 -11.08 -9.80
CA PHE A 300 23.98 -10.58 -8.44
C PHE A 300 24.80 -11.32 -7.37
N GLY A 301 25.53 -12.37 -7.75
CA GLY A 301 26.27 -13.22 -6.81
C GLY A 301 25.43 -14.34 -6.17
N PRO A 302 26.07 -15.21 -5.36
CA PRO A 302 25.43 -16.41 -4.80
C PRO A 302 24.32 -16.12 -3.78
N ASP A 303 24.41 -14.99 -3.08
CA ASP A 303 23.56 -14.66 -1.93
C ASP A 303 22.32 -13.83 -2.30
N TYR A 304 22.13 -13.53 -3.59
CA TYR A 304 21.09 -12.64 -4.06
C TYR A 304 20.33 -13.25 -5.25
N ALA A 305 19.04 -13.49 -5.06
CA ALA A 305 18.14 -14.01 -6.10
C ALA A 305 16.84 -13.18 -6.12
N PRO A 306 16.74 -12.16 -6.99
CA PRO A 306 15.55 -11.34 -7.06
C PRO A 306 14.38 -12.14 -7.66
N PRO A 307 13.16 -12.00 -7.11
CA PRO A 307 12.02 -12.82 -7.52
C PRO A 307 11.41 -12.41 -8.87
N PHE A 308 11.61 -11.17 -9.31
CA PHE A 308 10.99 -10.59 -10.51
C PHE A 308 12.06 -10.24 -11.53
N ALA A 309 12.68 -11.28 -12.10
CA ALA A 309 13.74 -11.15 -13.07
C ALA A 309 13.49 -12.04 -14.27
N TRP A 310 13.69 -11.49 -15.46
CA TRP A 310 13.40 -12.15 -16.73
C TRP A 310 14.57 -12.05 -17.68
N VAL A 311 14.65 -13.04 -18.56
CA VAL A 311 15.61 -13.09 -19.67
C VAL A 311 14.84 -13.31 -20.96
N PRO A 312 15.30 -12.74 -22.08
CA PRO A 312 14.66 -12.97 -23.35
C PRO A 312 14.95 -14.40 -23.83
N GLN A 313 13.96 -15.04 -24.43
CA GLN A 313 14.08 -16.40 -25.00
C GLN A 313 14.90 -16.41 -26.30
N ALA A 314 14.88 -15.29 -27.03
CA ALA A 314 15.68 -15.05 -28.22
C ALA A 314 16.52 -13.77 -28.04
N ALA A 315 17.62 -13.63 -28.77
CA ALA A 315 18.48 -12.45 -28.69
C ALA A 315 17.66 -11.17 -28.89
N THR A 316 17.54 -10.38 -27.82
CA THR A 316 16.81 -9.11 -27.79
C THR A 316 17.82 -8.01 -27.55
N ARG A 317 17.73 -6.93 -28.31
CA ARG A 317 18.57 -5.75 -28.13
C ARG A 317 17.77 -4.61 -27.56
N ALA A 318 18.39 -3.78 -26.74
CA ALA A 318 17.88 -2.48 -26.32
C ALA A 318 19.02 -1.47 -26.40
N PHE A 319 18.78 -0.32 -27.03
CA PHE A 319 19.78 0.74 -27.22
C PHE A 319 21.07 0.21 -27.86
N GLY A 320 20.92 -0.64 -28.88
CA GLY A 320 22.03 -1.22 -29.65
C GLY A 320 22.80 -2.35 -28.97
N ALA A 321 22.51 -2.68 -27.70
CA ALA A 321 23.19 -3.74 -26.95
C ALA A 321 22.26 -4.93 -26.66
N ASN A 322 22.81 -6.14 -26.54
CA ASN A 322 22.03 -7.32 -26.15
C ASN A 322 21.58 -7.19 -24.69
N VAL A 323 20.32 -7.52 -24.41
CA VAL A 323 19.76 -7.58 -23.06
C VAL A 323 20.03 -8.96 -22.49
N SER A 324 20.79 -9.02 -21.38
CA SER A 324 21.10 -10.25 -20.68
C SER A 324 20.11 -10.55 -19.56
N LEU A 325 19.56 -9.52 -18.91
CA LEU A 325 18.57 -9.66 -17.84
C LEU A 325 17.72 -8.39 -17.70
N LEU A 326 16.44 -8.55 -17.38
CA LEU A 326 15.52 -7.49 -16.99
C LEU A 326 15.05 -7.78 -15.56
N LEU A 327 15.27 -6.83 -14.66
CA LEU A 327 14.83 -6.90 -13.26
C LEU A 327 13.70 -5.88 -13.06
N PHE A 328 12.64 -6.28 -12.37
CA PHE A 328 11.64 -5.36 -11.83
C PHE A 328 11.74 -5.35 -10.31
N SER A 329 11.96 -4.18 -9.72
CA SER A 329 12.20 -4.08 -8.28
C SER A 329 11.61 -2.79 -7.73
N ARG A 330 11.54 -2.72 -6.40
CA ARG A 330 11.34 -1.44 -5.72
C ARG A 330 12.45 -0.47 -6.15
N LEU A 331 12.08 0.79 -6.36
CA LEU A 331 13.06 1.87 -6.53
C LEU A 331 13.74 2.16 -5.18
N GLY A 332 15.06 2.35 -5.20
CA GLY A 332 15.88 2.60 -4.00
C GLY A 332 16.22 4.09 -3.78
N PHE A 333 16.94 4.36 -2.69
CA PHE A 333 17.59 5.63 -2.26
C PHE A 333 16.72 6.89 -2.10
N SER A 334 15.84 7.20 -3.05
CA SER A 334 14.92 8.34 -3.02
C SER A 334 13.71 8.18 -3.95
N GLY A 335 13.67 7.10 -4.75
CA GLY A 335 12.55 6.81 -5.63
C GLY A 335 11.36 6.20 -4.87
N THR A 336 10.17 6.74 -5.09
CA THR A 336 8.92 6.11 -4.68
C THR A 336 8.43 5.14 -5.76
N GLY A 337 7.88 3.99 -5.35
CA GLY A 337 7.30 2.98 -6.24
C GLY A 337 8.27 1.90 -6.74
N THR A 338 7.99 1.36 -7.94
CA THR A 338 8.71 0.25 -8.56
C THR A 338 9.19 0.59 -9.96
N GLY A 339 10.29 -0.01 -10.40
CA GLY A 339 10.84 0.24 -11.73
C GLY A 339 11.73 -0.87 -12.26
N TYR A 340 12.10 -0.73 -13.54
CA TYR A 340 12.89 -1.73 -14.24
C TYR A 340 14.38 -1.40 -14.25
N SER A 341 15.20 -2.44 -14.27
CA SER A 341 16.63 -2.39 -14.57
C SER A 341 16.94 -3.39 -15.68
N ALA A 342 17.48 -2.94 -16.80
CA ALA A 342 17.94 -3.81 -17.87
C ALA A 342 19.48 -3.88 -17.85
N TYR A 343 19.97 -5.11 -17.76
CA TYR A 343 21.37 -5.48 -17.81
C TYR A 343 21.72 -5.80 -19.26
N VAL A 344 22.74 -5.13 -19.78
CA VAL A 344 23.11 -5.20 -21.19
C VAL A 344 24.61 -5.39 -21.36
N ASP A 345 25.00 -6.02 -22.46
CA ASP A 345 26.41 -6.35 -22.74
C ASP A 345 27.21 -5.16 -23.33
N GLY A 346 26.55 -4.02 -23.57
CA GLY A 346 27.17 -2.82 -24.13
C GLY A 346 27.89 -1.94 -23.11
N GLY A 347 28.83 -1.11 -23.58
CA GLY A 347 29.52 -0.11 -22.75
C GLY A 347 28.64 1.10 -22.41
N GLN A 348 28.90 1.71 -21.25
CA GLN A 348 28.06 2.76 -20.66
C GLN A 348 27.89 3.96 -21.61
N GLU A 349 28.98 4.45 -22.20
CA GLU A 349 28.96 5.63 -23.08
C GLU A 349 28.15 5.38 -24.34
N ALA A 350 28.33 4.22 -24.98
CA ALA A 350 27.57 3.82 -26.17
C ALA A 350 26.07 3.69 -25.86
N LEU A 351 25.73 3.11 -24.70
CA LEU A 351 24.33 2.98 -24.27
C LEU A 351 23.69 4.34 -23.98
N ALA A 352 24.40 5.23 -23.28
CA ALA A 352 23.94 6.59 -22.99
C ALA A 352 23.79 7.42 -24.28
N ALA A 353 24.69 7.26 -25.25
CA ALA A 353 24.59 7.89 -26.56
C ALA A 353 23.37 7.39 -27.35
N GLN A 354 23.13 6.08 -27.37
CA GLN A 354 21.96 5.49 -28.01
C GLN A 354 20.66 5.94 -27.34
N LEU A 355 20.60 5.98 -26.00
CA LEU A 355 19.44 6.54 -25.29
C LEU A 355 19.21 8.01 -25.66
N SER A 356 20.25 8.83 -25.66
CA SER A 356 20.16 10.25 -26.05
C SER A 356 19.60 10.39 -27.48
N MET A 357 20.13 9.62 -28.42
CA MET A 357 19.69 9.61 -29.82
C MET A 357 18.23 9.16 -29.94
N ARG A 358 17.82 8.09 -29.24
CA ARG A 358 16.42 7.62 -29.25
C ARG A 358 15.44 8.64 -28.69
N LEU A 359 15.83 9.36 -27.63
CA LEU A 359 15.01 10.43 -27.06
C LEU A 359 14.89 11.61 -28.03
N GLN A 360 15.98 12.00 -28.69
CA GLN A 360 16.01 13.05 -29.71
C GLN A 360 15.16 12.67 -30.94
N ASP A 361 15.34 11.47 -31.49
CA ASP A 361 14.61 10.96 -32.66
C ASP A 361 13.08 10.98 -32.43
N ARG A 362 12.66 10.78 -31.19
CA ARG A 362 11.25 10.74 -30.78
C ARG A 362 10.73 12.08 -30.26
N ASN A 363 11.55 13.13 -30.27
CA ASN A 363 11.24 14.45 -29.70
C ASN A 363 10.78 14.39 -28.24
N ILE A 364 11.33 13.46 -27.46
CA ILE A 364 11.03 13.35 -26.03
C ILE A 364 11.97 14.30 -25.28
N PRO A 365 11.46 15.27 -24.50
CA PRO A 365 12.32 16.19 -23.78
C PRO A 365 13.08 15.47 -22.66
N PHE A 366 14.35 15.81 -22.49
CA PHE A 366 15.17 15.23 -21.43
C PHE A 366 16.34 16.14 -21.01
N VAL A 367 16.78 15.97 -19.77
CA VAL A 367 17.99 16.57 -19.21
C VAL A 367 19.00 15.48 -18.87
N ARG A 368 20.25 15.67 -19.30
CA ARG A 368 21.39 14.84 -18.90
C ARG A 368 22.17 15.54 -17.79
N VAL A 369 22.20 14.94 -16.60
CA VAL A 369 22.78 15.56 -15.41
C VAL A 369 24.30 15.70 -15.50
N ASP A 370 24.95 14.78 -16.20
CA ASP A 370 26.39 14.82 -16.51
C ASP A 370 26.78 15.97 -17.45
N GLN A 371 25.81 16.54 -18.16
CA GLN A 371 26.01 17.67 -19.10
C GLN A 371 25.54 19.01 -18.52
N CYS A 372 25.05 19.03 -17.27
CA CYS A 372 24.64 20.26 -16.63
C CYS A 372 25.85 21.09 -16.18
N PRO A 373 25.73 22.43 -16.17
CA PRO A 373 26.75 23.28 -15.58
C PRO A 373 27.09 22.87 -14.14
N PRO A 374 28.33 23.10 -13.69
CA PRO A 374 28.70 22.94 -12.28
C PRO A 374 27.76 23.74 -11.39
N ARG A 375 27.52 23.23 -10.18
CA ARG A 375 26.67 23.90 -9.20
C ARG A 375 27.28 25.25 -8.80
N LEU A 376 26.54 26.33 -9.01
CA LEU A 376 26.93 27.69 -8.59
C LEU A 376 26.17 28.05 -7.30
N GLY A 377 26.86 28.02 -6.15
CA GLY A 377 26.28 28.39 -4.85
C GLY A 377 25.20 27.42 -4.34
N HIS A 378 24.15 27.96 -3.71
CA HIS A 378 23.09 27.15 -3.08
C HIS A 378 22.03 26.62 -4.06
N GLY A 379 22.01 27.07 -5.31
CA GLY A 379 21.04 26.62 -6.33
C GLY A 379 21.15 25.12 -6.65
N GLY A 380 20.07 24.52 -7.12
CA GLY A 380 20.05 23.11 -7.54
C GLY A 380 20.80 22.90 -8.86
N LYS A 381 21.59 21.81 -8.96
CA LYS A 381 22.21 21.40 -10.23
C LYS A 381 21.12 21.13 -11.27
N CYS A 382 21.38 21.49 -12.52
CA CYS A 382 20.44 21.37 -13.65
C CYS A 382 19.15 22.20 -13.59
N ALA A 383 18.98 23.14 -12.64
CA ALA A 383 17.73 23.88 -12.49
C ALA A 383 17.25 24.56 -13.78
N ALA A 384 18.13 25.29 -14.48
CA ALA A 384 17.77 25.96 -15.74
C ALA A 384 17.41 24.98 -16.87
N PRO A 385 18.20 23.94 -17.19
CA PRO A 385 17.80 22.92 -18.16
C PRO A 385 16.49 22.19 -17.83
N LEU A 386 16.21 21.95 -16.54
CA LEU A 386 14.97 21.31 -16.09
C LEU A 386 13.76 22.24 -16.28
N ALA A 387 13.92 23.53 -15.99
CA ALA A 387 12.89 24.52 -16.25
C ALA A 387 12.59 24.66 -17.74
N ASP A 388 13.63 24.76 -18.57
CA ASP A 388 13.52 24.94 -20.02
C ASP A 388 12.89 23.72 -20.72
N LYS A 389 13.40 22.52 -20.44
CA LYS A 389 13.00 21.31 -21.19
C LYS A 389 11.78 20.60 -20.63
N LEU A 390 11.56 20.67 -19.32
CA LEU A 390 10.49 19.93 -18.63
C LEU A 390 9.41 20.85 -18.03
N GLY A 391 9.53 22.17 -18.20
CA GLY A 391 8.54 23.14 -17.71
C GLY A 391 8.54 23.33 -16.18
N ARG A 392 9.63 22.97 -15.49
CA ARG A 392 9.70 22.96 -14.02
C ARG A 392 10.28 24.27 -13.47
N ALA A 393 9.42 25.19 -13.03
CA ALA A 393 9.85 26.56 -12.79
C ALA A 393 10.81 26.80 -11.59
N GLU A 394 10.58 26.31 -10.35
CA GLU A 394 11.30 26.94 -9.21
C GLU A 394 11.69 26.07 -7.99
N SER A 395 11.48 24.76 -7.98
CA SER A 395 12.25 23.85 -7.11
C SER A 395 12.17 22.43 -7.65
N ASN A 396 13.27 21.68 -7.61
CA ASN A 396 13.14 20.26 -7.84
C ASN A 396 12.42 19.71 -6.61
N GLY A 397 11.36 18.93 -6.79
CA GLY A 397 10.74 18.22 -5.68
C GLY A 397 11.85 17.50 -4.92
N ARG A 398 11.80 17.57 -3.58
CA ARG A 398 12.92 17.19 -2.69
C ARG A 398 13.57 15.85 -3.08
N GLU A 399 12.78 14.89 -3.53
CA GLU A 399 13.22 13.58 -4.00
C GLU A 399 14.09 13.63 -5.27
N LEU A 400 13.70 14.42 -6.28
CA LEU A 400 14.50 14.60 -7.50
C LEU A 400 15.80 15.34 -7.20
N GLU A 401 15.74 16.34 -6.32
CA GLU A 401 16.91 17.11 -5.90
C GLU A 401 17.93 16.22 -5.16
N GLN A 402 17.44 15.38 -4.24
CA GLN A 402 18.25 14.37 -3.57
C GLN A 402 18.82 13.34 -4.55
N LEU A 403 18.04 12.92 -5.55
CA LEU A 403 18.50 12.01 -6.59
C LEU A 403 19.64 12.63 -7.40
N ILE A 404 19.47 13.85 -7.91
CA ILE A 404 20.50 14.58 -8.67
C ILE A 404 21.77 14.68 -7.83
N HIS A 405 21.64 15.13 -6.58
CA HIS A 405 22.77 15.29 -5.68
C HIS A 405 23.50 13.97 -5.41
N SER A 406 22.76 12.88 -5.14
CA SER A 406 23.35 11.55 -4.92
C SER A 406 24.13 11.00 -6.12
N MET A 407 23.86 11.55 -7.31
CA MET A 407 24.48 11.15 -8.57
C MET A 407 25.62 12.08 -9.02
N GLU A 408 25.88 13.20 -8.33
CA GLU A 408 26.93 14.15 -8.72
C GLU A 408 28.32 13.51 -8.71
N ASP A 409 28.58 12.63 -7.74
CA ASP A 409 29.87 11.98 -7.53
C ASP A 409 29.92 10.53 -8.02
N GLN A 410 28.84 10.04 -8.67
CA GLN A 410 28.76 8.65 -9.12
C GLN A 410 29.05 8.50 -10.62
N PRO A 411 29.80 7.45 -11.02
CA PRO A 411 30.02 7.15 -12.43
C PRO A 411 28.71 6.71 -13.08
N GLY A 412 28.33 7.36 -14.17
CA GLY A 412 27.06 7.11 -14.85
C GLY A 412 26.60 8.32 -15.65
N ALA A 413 25.54 8.12 -16.43
CA ALA A 413 24.75 9.20 -17.01
C ALA A 413 23.32 9.11 -16.45
N LEU A 414 22.85 10.17 -15.80
CA LEU A 414 21.48 10.29 -15.31
C LEU A 414 20.66 11.14 -16.29
N PHE A 415 19.57 10.57 -16.76
CA PHE A 415 18.59 11.15 -17.66
C PHE A 415 17.32 11.46 -16.88
N ILE A 416 16.85 12.69 -16.97
CA ILE A 416 15.58 13.14 -16.39
C ILE A 416 14.63 13.41 -17.55
N LEU A 417 13.59 12.59 -17.67
CA LEU A 417 12.49 12.68 -18.63
C LEU A 417 11.24 13.19 -17.89
N PRO A 418 10.15 13.61 -18.57
CA PRO A 418 8.99 14.20 -17.90
C PRO A 418 8.37 13.37 -16.77
N SER A 419 8.33 12.04 -16.93
CA SER A 419 7.66 11.17 -15.97
C SER A 419 8.60 10.19 -15.23
N MET A 420 9.90 10.23 -15.52
CA MET A 420 10.86 9.32 -14.89
C MET A 420 12.31 9.80 -14.97
N ALA A 421 13.12 9.32 -14.03
CA ALA A 421 14.57 9.44 -14.07
C ALA A 421 15.19 8.06 -14.31
N VAL A 422 16.08 8.00 -15.31
CA VAL A 422 16.74 6.77 -15.75
C VAL A 422 18.25 6.97 -15.69
N MET A 423 18.97 6.00 -15.17
CA MET A 423 20.42 6.04 -15.06
C MET A 423 21.05 4.93 -15.88
N VAL A 424 22.14 5.27 -16.56
CA VAL A 424 23.01 4.35 -17.27
C VAL A 424 24.37 4.31 -16.59
N ARG A 425 24.81 3.13 -16.12
CA ARG A 425 26.14 2.96 -15.50
C ARG A 425 26.83 1.68 -15.97
N ALA A 426 28.15 1.69 -15.95
CA ALA A 426 28.95 0.48 -16.08
C ALA A 426 28.71 -0.47 -14.91
N ARG A 427 28.82 -1.78 -15.18
CA ARG A 427 28.82 -2.82 -14.15
C ARG A 427 30.24 -3.26 -13.84
N GLN A 428 30.51 -3.62 -12.59
CA GLN A 428 31.82 -4.14 -12.17
C GLN A 428 32.21 -5.42 -12.92
N GLU A 429 31.23 -6.25 -13.28
CA GLU A 429 31.42 -7.53 -14.00
C GLU A 429 31.51 -7.36 -15.53
N GLY A 430 31.48 -6.12 -16.03
CA GLY A 430 31.41 -5.83 -17.46
C GLY A 430 29.98 -5.59 -17.98
N GLY A 431 29.90 -4.88 -19.10
CA GLY A 431 28.64 -4.37 -19.64
C GLY A 431 28.10 -3.17 -18.84
N SER A 432 26.80 -2.92 -18.99
CA SER A 432 26.12 -1.78 -18.37
C SER A 432 24.76 -2.17 -17.81
N VAL A 433 24.23 -1.31 -16.94
CA VAL A 433 22.83 -1.36 -16.52
C VAL A 433 22.18 -0.03 -16.85
N ILE A 434 20.99 -0.09 -17.46
CA ILE A 434 20.05 1.02 -17.54
C ILE A 434 18.94 0.76 -16.53
N GLN A 435 18.71 1.69 -15.61
CA GLN A 435 17.79 1.50 -14.49
C GLN A 435 16.91 2.72 -14.29
N THR A 436 15.61 2.48 -14.11
CA THR A 436 14.71 3.50 -13.56
C THR A 436 15.12 3.76 -12.11
N LEU A 437 15.33 5.02 -11.75
CA LEU A 437 15.63 5.44 -10.39
C LEU A 437 14.45 6.14 -9.72
N MET A 438 13.62 6.80 -10.50
CA MET A 438 12.45 7.51 -10.03
C MET A 438 11.38 7.48 -11.12
N ARG A 439 10.13 7.36 -10.72
CA ARG A 439 8.97 7.53 -11.59
C ARG A 439 8.09 8.56 -10.93
N ALA A 440 7.94 9.71 -11.56
CA ALA A 440 7.09 10.76 -11.02
C ALA A 440 6.77 11.74 -12.13
N ASP A 441 5.60 12.36 -12.05
CA ASP A 441 5.27 13.46 -12.94
C ASP A 441 6.03 14.72 -12.50
N PHE A 442 7.16 14.99 -13.14
CA PHE A 442 8.03 16.12 -12.80
C PHE A 442 7.47 17.48 -13.24
N SER A 443 6.35 17.50 -13.95
CA SER A 443 5.61 18.73 -14.22
C SER A 443 4.79 19.20 -13.01
N ARG A 444 4.51 18.30 -12.06
CA ARG A 444 3.80 18.66 -10.83
C ARG A 444 4.72 19.39 -9.84
N LYS A 445 4.12 20.29 -9.07
CA LYS A 445 4.79 21.15 -8.08
C LYS A 445 4.90 20.53 -6.68
N ASP A 446 4.37 19.32 -6.49
CA ASP A 446 4.23 18.66 -5.19
C ASP A 446 5.53 18.02 -4.66
#